data_AF-A0A9E3VWJ2-F1
#
_entry.id   AF-A0A9E3VWJ2-F1
#
_cell.length_a   1.000
_cell.length_b   1.000
_cell.length_c   1.000
_cell.angle_alpha   90.00
_cell.angle_beta   90.00
_cell.angle_gamma   90.00
#
_symmetry.space_group_name_H-M   'P 1'
#
loop_
_entity.id
_entity.type
_entity.pdbx_description
1 polymer ?
#
loop_
_entity_poly.entity_id
_entity_poly.type
_entity_poly.pdbx_seq_one_letter_code
_entity_poly.pdbx_strand_id
1 'polypeptide(L)'
;MLSFSDGVSGISSADKVNLTSVKFGWASGDSDFSVYAYTGSSSTPSPSGLSYASLTSNGWTLIGQYNGGSSAATYNLNTSVYSSNWLIGANNGLGTSRDTGDDYFKLASVTGTKCPTSGTLPNGCGNGGGTPGGVPEPGTILLMGAGLLGLTRMSRRKAA
;
A
#
# COMPACT_ATOMS: atom_id res chain seq x y z
N MET A 1 -12.68 -10.48 -0.02
CA MET A 1 -11.56 -9.79 -0.70
C MET A 1 -11.80 -9.96 -2.19
N LEU A 2 -12.08 -8.87 -2.91
CA LEU A 2 -12.18 -8.92 -4.37
C LEU A 2 -10.74 -8.95 -4.90
N SER A 3 -10.32 -10.09 -5.45
CA SER A 3 -9.01 -10.23 -6.10
C SER A 3 -9.21 -9.97 -7.59
N PHE A 4 -8.62 -8.90 -8.11
CA PHE A 4 -8.60 -8.63 -9.54
C PHE A 4 -7.38 -9.34 -10.13
N SER A 5 -7.61 -10.31 -11.02
CA SER A 5 -6.59 -10.84 -11.93
C SER A 5 -6.73 -10.07 -13.23
N ASP A 6 -5.77 -9.20 -13.54
CA ASP A 6 -5.74 -8.40 -14.77
C ASP A 6 -5.34 -9.19 -16.02
N GLY A 7 -5.02 -10.49 -15.86
CA GLY A 7 -4.52 -11.32 -16.96
C GLY A 7 -3.08 -10.99 -17.36
N VAL A 8 -2.39 -10.13 -16.61
CA VAL A 8 -0.97 -9.81 -16.81
C VAL A 8 -0.16 -10.83 -16.02
N SER A 9 0.56 -11.70 -16.73
CA SER A 9 1.49 -12.64 -16.11
C SER A 9 2.52 -11.87 -15.27
N GLY A 10 2.60 -12.16 -13.96
CA GLY A 10 3.63 -11.59 -13.07
C GLY A 10 3.19 -10.54 -12.05
N ILE A 11 1.90 -10.39 -11.76
CA ILE A 11 1.41 -9.64 -10.58
C ILE A 11 0.79 -10.58 -9.54
N SER A 12 1.16 -10.39 -8.28
CA SER A 12 0.73 -11.15 -7.11
C SER A 12 0.07 -10.24 -6.07
N SER A 13 -0.63 -10.82 -5.10
CA SER A 13 -1.23 -10.08 -3.98
C SER A 13 -0.20 -9.39 -3.07
N ALA A 14 1.09 -9.73 -3.20
CA ALA A 14 2.19 -9.08 -2.49
C ALA A 14 2.78 -7.88 -3.27
N ASP A 15 2.47 -7.74 -4.55
CA ASP A 15 2.94 -6.62 -5.35
C ASP A 15 2.19 -5.35 -4.96
N LYS A 16 2.94 -4.29 -4.70
CA LYS A 16 2.36 -2.97 -4.46
C LYS A 16 2.05 -2.29 -5.79
N VAL A 17 0.88 -1.68 -5.86
CA VAL A 17 0.44 -0.88 -6.99
C VAL A 17 0.15 0.53 -6.52
N ASN A 18 0.45 1.50 -7.38
CA ASN A 18 -0.04 2.86 -7.24
C ASN A 18 -1.36 2.94 -8.01
N LEU A 19 -2.46 3.10 -7.28
CA LEU A 19 -3.77 3.21 -7.89
C LEU A 19 -3.95 4.61 -8.48
N THR A 20 -4.12 4.68 -9.80
CA THR A 20 -4.17 5.95 -10.56
C THR A 20 -5.60 6.39 -10.82
N SER A 21 -6.53 5.46 -11.05
CA SER A 21 -7.94 5.80 -11.28
C SER A 21 -8.94 4.75 -10.83
N VAL A 22 -10.14 5.23 -10.59
CA VAL A 22 -11.34 4.46 -10.21
C VAL A 22 -12.42 4.78 -11.24
N LYS A 23 -13.08 3.76 -11.79
CA LYS A 23 -14.17 3.94 -12.75
C LYS A 23 -15.48 3.44 -12.17
N PHE A 24 -16.49 4.29 -12.15
CA PHE A 24 -17.85 3.89 -11.86
C PHE A 24 -18.50 3.33 -13.13
N GLY A 25 -19.15 2.17 -12.99
CA GLY A 25 -20.02 1.62 -14.03
C GLY A 25 -21.45 2.14 -13.91
N TRP A 26 -21.80 2.64 -12.73
CA TRP A 26 -23.09 3.21 -12.40
C TRP A 26 -22.96 4.06 -11.14
N ALA A 27 -23.71 5.15 -11.10
CA ALA A 27 -23.86 6.02 -9.93
C ALA A 27 -25.29 6.59 -9.93
N SER A 28 -25.78 7.01 -8.76
CA SER A 28 -27.10 7.64 -8.63
C SER A 28 -27.09 8.67 -7.52
N GLY A 29 -27.77 9.81 -7.75
CA GLY A 29 -27.75 10.94 -6.82
C GLY A 29 -26.39 11.65 -6.83
N ASP A 30 -25.98 12.20 -5.70
CA ASP A 30 -24.57 12.52 -5.46
C ASP A 30 -23.89 11.24 -4.95
N SER A 31 -22.72 10.89 -5.48
CA SER A 31 -22.04 9.62 -5.14
C SER A 31 -20.59 9.91 -4.82
N ASP A 32 -20.39 10.57 -3.70
CA ASP A 32 -19.08 10.82 -3.16
C ASP A 32 -18.41 9.52 -2.70
N PHE A 33 -17.08 9.50 -2.73
CA PHE A 33 -16.33 8.32 -2.33
C PHE A 33 -15.02 8.66 -1.64
N SER A 34 -14.57 7.74 -0.80
CA SER A 34 -13.31 7.82 -0.08
C SER A 34 -12.39 6.68 -0.46
N VAL A 35 -11.09 6.96 -0.52
CA VAL A 35 -10.06 5.98 -0.88
C VAL A 35 -9.00 5.91 0.21
N TYR A 36 -8.73 4.71 0.68
CA TYR A 36 -7.67 4.41 1.63
C TYR A 36 -6.68 3.40 1.04
N ALA A 37 -5.41 3.53 1.42
CA ALA A 37 -4.37 2.56 1.12
C ALA A 37 -3.76 2.06 2.43
N TYR A 38 -3.53 0.76 2.54
CA TYR A 38 -2.80 0.23 3.69
C TYR A 38 -1.30 0.48 3.51
N THR A 39 -0.70 1.21 4.46
CA THR A 39 0.73 1.56 4.48
C THR A 39 1.42 1.06 5.76
N GLY A 40 0.70 0.33 6.61
CA GLY A 40 1.24 -0.28 7.83
C GLY A 40 2.14 -1.49 7.54
N SER A 41 2.61 -2.12 8.62
CA SER A 41 3.62 -3.19 8.56
C SER A 41 3.05 -4.62 8.49
N SER A 42 1.78 -4.83 8.89
CA SER A 42 1.14 -6.16 8.77
C SER A 42 1.10 -6.65 7.32
N SER A 43 1.47 -7.91 7.10
CA SER A 43 1.39 -8.59 5.80
C SER A 43 -0.04 -8.92 5.37
N THR A 44 -0.97 -8.97 6.32
CA THR A 44 -2.39 -9.27 6.09
C THR A 44 -3.28 -8.22 6.79
N PRO A 45 -3.33 -6.99 6.27
CA PRO A 45 -4.19 -5.96 6.84
C PRO A 45 -5.66 -6.39 6.75
N SER A 46 -6.39 -6.23 7.86
CA SER A 46 -7.81 -6.53 7.92
C SER A 46 -8.58 -5.28 8.36
N PRO A 47 -9.60 -4.84 7.61
CA PRO A 47 -10.51 -3.79 8.05
C PRO A 47 -11.62 -4.32 8.99
N SER A 48 -11.66 -5.63 9.28
CA SER A 48 -12.73 -6.23 10.09
C SER A 48 -12.75 -5.65 11.51
N GLY A 49 -13.92 -5.22 11.98
CA GLY A 49 -14.10 -4.62 13.29
C GLY A 49 -13.59 -3.17 13.42
N LEU A 50 -13.00 -2.61 12.35
CA LEU A 50 -12.55 -1.22 12.33
C LEU A 50 -13.69 -0.30 11.88
N SER A 51 -13.82 0.84 12.55
CA SER A 51 -14.56 1.98 12.03
C SER A 51 -13.65 2.81 11.11
N TYR A 52 -14.25 3.61 10.22
CA TYR A 52 -13.49 4.56 9.41
C TYR A 52 -12.60 5.49 10.26
N ALA A 53 -13.04 5.88 11.46
CA ALA A 53 -12.27 6.72 12.38
C ALA A 53 -11.02 6.03 12.94
N SER A 54 -11.06 4.71 13.04
CA SER A 54 -9.95 3.89 13.55
C SER A 54 -8.99 3.41 12.46
N LEU A 55 -9.28 3.64 11.17
CA LEU A 55 -8.44 3.15 10.08
C LEU A 55 -7.02 3.73 10.15
N THR A 56 -6.90 5.04 10.41
CA THR A 56 -5.61 5.73 10.44
C THR A 56 -4.69 5.26 11.57
N SER A 57 -5.26 4.99 12.75
CA SER A 57 -4.51 4.39 13.86
C SER A 57 -4.13 2.93 13.62
N ASN A 58 -4.71 2.28 12.60
CA ASN A 58 -4.50 0.87 12.27
C ASN A 58 -3.77 0.68 10.93
N GLY A 59 -2.91 1.64 10.55
CA GLY A 59 -2.00 1.52 9.41
C GLY A 59 -2.61 1.79 8.03
N TRP A 60 -3.86 2.26 7.98
CA TRP A 60 -4.47 2.76 6.75
C TRP A 60 -4.21 4.25 6.59
N THR A 61 -3.89 4.67 5.37
CA THR A 61 -3.71 6.08 5.04
C THR A 61 -4.88 6.53 4.16
N LEU A 62 -5.54 7.63 4.53
CA LEU A 62 -6.52 8.28 3.66
C LEU A 62 -5.78 8.88 2.47
N ILE A 63 -6.14 8.44 1.27
CA ILE A 63 -5.59 8.95 0.01
C ILE A 63 -6.34 10.19 -0.43
N GLY A 64 -7.66 10.16 -0.28
CA GLY A 64 -8.49 11.32 -0.57
C GLY A 64 -9.97 11.01 -0.54
N GLN A 65 -10.75 12.06 -0.71
CA GLN A 65 -12.20 12.04 -0.88
C GLN A 65 -12.53 12.76 -2.19
N TYR A 66 -13.45 12.19 -2.97
CA TYR A 66 -13.64 12.52 -4.37
C TYR A 66 -15.13 12.64 -4.69
N ASN A 67 -15.48 13.62 -5.54
CA ASN A 67 -16.86 13.82 -5.93
C ASN A 67 -17.15 12.92 -7.12
N GLY A 68 -18.05 11.96 -6.90
CA GLY A 68 -18.45 11.05 -7.95
C GLY A 68 -19.61 11.57 -8.78
N GLY A 69 -20.45 12.47 -8.25
CA GLY A 69 -21.64 12.93 -8.95
C GLY A 69 -22.56 11.76 -9.34
N SER A 70 -23.36 11.94 -10.40
CA SER A 70 -24.56 11.13 -10.63
C SER A 70 -24.49 10.15 -11.81
N SER A 71 -23.30 9.85 -12.35
CA SER A 71 -23.17 9.06 -13.57
C SER A 71 -21.90 8.21 -13.62
N ALA A 72 -21.84 7.27 -14.57
CA ALA A 72 -20.65 6.47 -14.82
C ALA A 72 -19.51 7.34 -15.36
N ALA A 73 -18.43 7.48 -14.59
CA ALA A 73 -17.24 8.22 -14.99
C ALA A 73 -15.96 7.61 -14.40
N THR A 74 -14.82 8.12 -14.86
CA THR A 74 -13.50 7.78 -14.35
C THR A 74 -12.95 8.94 -13.53
N TYR A 75 -12.43 8.64 -12.35
CA TYR A 75 -11.87 9.61 -11.42
C TYR A 75 -10.38 9.31 -11.21
N ASN A 76 -9.55 10.32 -11.37
CA ASN A 76 -8.11 10.22 -11.15
C ASN A 76 -7.78 10.51 -9.69
N LEU A 77 -6.95 9.65 -9.08
CA LEU A 77 -6.62 9.75 -7.66
C LEU A 77 -5.37 10.60 -7.37
N ASN A 78 -4.52 10.85 -8.37
CA ASN A 78 -3.32 11.70 -8.25
C ASN A 78 -2.47 11.43 -6.99
N THR A 79 -2.25 10.16 -6.67
CA THR A 79 -1.48 9.73 -5.49
C THR A 79 -0.13 9.17 -5.88
N SER A 80 0.87 9.28 -5.01
CA SER A 80 2.17 8.60 -5.12
C SER A 80 2.28 7.38 -4.21
N VAL A 81 1.20 7.01 -3.51
CA VAL A 81 1.19 5.89 -2.56
C VAL A 81 1.11 4.56 -3.31
N TYR A 82 1.93 3.61 -2.87
CA TYR A 82 1.93 2.24 -3.34
C TYR A 82 1.40 1.31 -2.25
N SER A 83 0.42 0.49 -2.57
CA SER A 83 -0.13 -0.50 -1.65
C SER A 83 -0.63 -1.74 -2.40
N SER A 84 -0.59 -2.88 -1.72
CA SER A 84 -1.25 -4.11 -2.14
C SER A 84 -2.70 -4.20 -1.67
N ASN A 85 -3.13 -3.32 -0.75
CA ASN A 85 -4.46 -3.34 -0.16
C ASN A 85 -5.08 -1.93 -0.17
N TRP A 86 -6.19 -1.80 -0.90
CA TRP A 86 -6.93 -0.56 -1.07
C TRP A 86 -8.38 -0.73 -0.60
N LEU A 87 -8.94 0.31 -0.01
CA LEU A 87 -10.37 0.41 0.29
C LEU A 87 -10.94 1.57 -0.52
N ILE A 88 -12.02 1.28 -1.24
CA ILE A 88 -12.80 2.25 -2.00
C ILE A 88 -14.24 2.03 -1.58
N GLY A 89 -14.89 3.07 -1.08
CA GLY A 89 -16.28 2.99 -0.64
C GLY A 89 -16.93 4.37 -0.62
N ALA A 90 -18.21 4.39 -0.27
CA ALA A 90 -18.96 5.62 -0.03
C ALA A 90 -18.17 6.59 0.84
N ASN A 91 -18.40 7.89 0.64
CA ASN A 91 -17.72 8.88 1.44
C ASN A 91 -18.12 8.69 2.92
N ASN A 92 -17.12 8.69 3.79
CA ASN A 92 -17.32 8.37 5.19
C ASN A 92 -17.38 9.60 6.09
N GLY A 93 -17.41 10.81 5.50
CA GLY A 93 -17.49 12.08 6.21
C GLY A 93 -16.26 12.43 7.06
N LEU A 94 -15.19 11.61 7.02
CA LEU A 94 -13.96 11.85 7.78
C LEU A 94 -12.97 12.68 6.97
N GLY A 95 -13.32 13.95 6.78
CA GLY A 95 -12.61 14.92 5.96
C GLY A 95 -13.54 16.10 5.67
N THR A 96 -13.00 17.32 5.57
CA THR A 96 -13.83 18.52 5.48
C THR A 96 -14.67 18.55 4.19
N SER A 97 -15.95 18.93 4.36
CA SER A 97 -16.81 19.58 3.34
C SER A 97 -17.56 18.70 2.35
N ARG A 98 -17.97 17.48 2.74
CA ARG A 98 -18.87 16.65 1.93
C ARG A 98 -20.10 16.29 2.74
N ASP A 99 -21.24 16.26 2.08
CA ASP A 99 -22.53 15.97 2.66
C ASP A 99 -22.57 14.54 3.22
N THR A 100 -23.33 14.38 4.30
CA THR A 100 -23.50 13.11 5.02
C THR A 100 -24.67 12.29 4.46
N GLY A 101 -25.02 12.51 3.19
CA GLY A 101 -26.05 11.76 2.49
C GLY A 101 -25.58 10.33 2.16
N ASP A 102 -26.51 9.50 1.71
CA ASP A 102 -26.16 8.16 1.25
C ASP A 102 -25.59 8.23 -0.18
N ASP A 103 -24.37 7.73 -0.37
CA ASP A 103 -23.74 7.62 -1.69
C ASP A 103 -23.96 6.23 -2.30
N TYR A 104 -24.35 6.20 -3.58
CA TYR A 104 -24.64 4.95 -4.28
C TYR A 104 -23.90 4.85 -5.61
N PHE A 105 -22.83 4.04 -5.64
CA PHE A 105 -22.12 3.73 -6.87
C PHE A 105 -21.76 2.26 -6.99
N LYS A 106 -21.48 1.85 -8.23
CA LYS A 106 -20.92 0.53 -8.55
C LYS A 106 -19.58 0.73 -9.23
N LEU A 107 -18.56 0.09 -8.66
CA LEU A 107 -17.22 0.08 -9.22
C LEU A 107 -17.19 -0.82 -10.47
N ALA A 108 -16.81 -0.25 -11.62
CA ALA A 108 -16.61 -1.01 -12.85
C ALA A 108 -15.16 -1.49 -12.97
N SER A 109 -14.19 -0.63 -12.69
CA SER A 109 -12.79 -0.98 -12.78
C SER A 109 -11.92 -0.06 -11.93
N VAL A 110 -10.71 -0.54 -11.65
CA VAL A 110 -9.63 0.21 -11.03
C VAL A 110 -8.40 0.11 -11.93
N THR A 111 -7.65 1.20 -12.05
CA THR A 111 -6.42 1.24 -12.84
C THR A 111 -5.27 1.66 -11.95
N GLY A 112 -4.12 1.01 -12.10
CA GLY A 112 -2.92 1.38 -11.38
C GLY A 112 -1.66 0.98 -12.12
N THR A 113 -0.53 1.45 -11.60
CA THR A 113 0.79 1.08 -12.11
C THR A 113 1.50 0.23 -11.06
N LYS A 114 2.09 -0.89 -11.49
CA LYS A 114 2.92 -1.71 -10.62
C LYS A 114 4.16 -0.92 -10.20
N CYS A 115 4.67 -1.24 -9.02
CA CYS A 115 5.99 -0.81 -8.64
C CYS A 115 7.06 -1.12 -9.70
N PRO A 116 7.88 -0.13 -10.11
CA PRO A 116 9.02 -0.41 -10.98
C PRO A 116 9.95 -1.45 -10.36
N THR A 117 10.54 -2.30 -11.19
CA THR A 117 11.50 -3.34 -10.76
C THR A 117 12.96 -2.91 -10.96
N SER A 118 13.20 -1.74 -11.55
CA SER A 118 14.53 -1.19 -11.80
C SER A 118 14.50 0.35 -11.75
N GLY A 119 15.69 0.96 -11.59
CA GLY A 119 15.83 2.40 -11.41
C GLY A 119 15.51 2.87 -9.99
N THR A 120 15.52 4.19 -9.76
CA THR A 120 15.19 4.78 -8.46
C THR A 120 13.74 4.47 -8.09
N LEU A 121 13.54 3.60 -7.10
CA LEU A 121 12.20 3.21 -6.66
C LEU A 121 11.49 4.40 -5.98
N PRO A 122 10.21 4.66 -6.32
CA PRO A 122 9.39 5.60 -5.57
C PRO A 122 9.33 5.21 -4.09
N ASN A 123 9.25 6.20 -3.20
CA ASN A 123 9.10 5.95 -1.77
C ASN A 123 7.83 5.10 -1.50
N GLY A 124 7.94 4.07 -0.65
CA GLY A 124 6.84 3.13 -0.36
C GLY A 124 6.64 2.01 -1.38
N CYS A 125 7.35 2.05 -2.51
CA CYS A 125 7.26 1.07 -3.59
C CYS A 125 8.10 -0.20 -3.37
N GLY A 126 8.94 -0.22 -2.34
CA GLY A 126 9.66 -1.42 -1.93
C GLY A 126 8.80 -2.33 -1.06
N ASN A 127 8.85 -3.64 -1.33
CA ASN A 127 8.84 -4.62 -0.24
C ASN A 127 10.16 -4.40 0.51
N GLY A 128 10.13 -4.32 1.84
CA GLY A 128 11.32 -3.99 2.63
C GLY A 128 12.57 -4.73 2.14
N GLY A 129 13.59 -3.95 1.75
CA GLY A 129 14.89 -4.44 1.30
C GLY A 129 15.09 -4.34 -0.21
N GLY A 130 15.66 -3.23 -0.67
CA GLY A 130 16.17 -3.13 -2.03
C GLY A 130 16.28 -1.71 -2.53
N THR A 131 17.24 -0.95 -2.00
CA THR A 131 17.87 0.12 -2.78
C THR A 131 18.30 -0.50 -4.13
N PRO A 132 18.23 0.20 -5.27
CA PRO A 132 18.89 -0.26 -6.49
C PRO A 132 20.40 -0.28 -6.22
N GLY A 133 20.93 -1.45 -5.86
CA GLY A 133 22.32 -1.65 -5.41
C GLY A 133 22.53 -1.96 -3.93
N GLY A 134 21.48 -2.07 -3.12
CA GLY A 134 21.59 -2.48 -1.72
C GLY A 134 21.06 -3.89 -1.53
N VAL A 135 21.92 -4.89 -1.72
CA VAL A 135 21.69 -6.22 -1.15
C VAL A 135 21.40 -6.01 0.33
N PRO A 136 20.33 -6.58 0.92
CA PRO A 136 20.27 -6.69 2.36
C PRO A 136 21.52 -7.46 2.74
N GLU A 137 22.54 -6.80 3.28
CA GLU A 137 23.68 -7.49 3.86
C GLU A 137 23.06 -8.36 4.95
N PRO A 138 22.93 -9.67 4.73
CA PRO A 138 22.38 -10.55 5.74
C PRO A 138 23.32 -10.44 6.94
N GLY A 139 22.95 -10.95 8.11
CA GLY A 139 23.81 -10.91 9.31
C GLY A 139 25.22 -11.54 9.16
N THR A 140 25.70 -11.88 7.97
CA THR A 140 27.06 -12.29 7.62
C THR A 140 28.12 -11.23 7.92
N ILE A 141 27.92 -9.91 7.74
CA ILE A 141 28.94 -8.92 8.20
C ILE A 141 29.02 -8.91 9.73
N LEU A 142 27.87 -8.93 10.41
CA LEU A 142 27.82 -9.02 11.86
C LEU A 142 28.45 -10.34 12.37
N LEU A 143 28.18 -11.46 11.70
CA LEU A 143 28.70 -12.78 12.06
C LEU A 143 30.19 -12.93 11.72
N MET A 144 30.66 -12.32 10.63
CA MET A 144 32.08 -12.31 10.26
C MET A 144 32.86 -11.38 11.18
N GLY A 145 32.31 -10.22 11.55
CA GLY A 145 32.86 -9.33 12.57
C GLY A 145 32.92 -9.99 13.96
N ALA A 146 31.83 -10.63 14.39
CA ALA A 146 31.79 -11.38 15.65
C ALA A 146 32.74 -12.59 15.63
N GLY A 147 32.86 -13.29 14.49
CA GLY A 147 33.77 -14.41 14.30
C GLY A 147 35.24 -14.00 14.39
N LEU A 148 35.64 -12.90 13.75
CA LEU A 148 37.00 -12.35 13.83
C LEU A 148 37.36 -11.86 15.23
N LEU A 149 36.41 -11.23 15.94
CA LEU A 149 36.58 -10.85 17.35
C LEU A 149 36.68 -12.08 18.27
N GLY A 150 35.92 -13.14 17.99
CA GLY A 150 36.02 -14.42 18.71
C GLY A 150 37.39 -15.10 18.53
N LEU A 151 37.92 -15.12 17.29
CA LEU A 151 39.20 -15.74 16.96
C LEU A 151 40.40 -15.00 17.56
N THR A 152 40.37 -13.66 17.60
CA THR A 152 41.41 -12.86 18.26
C THR A 152 41.43 -13.02 19.78
N ARG A 153 40.28 -13.31 20.41
CA ARG A 153 40.21 -13.63 21.85
C ARG A 153 40.66 -15.06 22.16
N MET A 154 40.47 -16.00 21.24
CA MET A 154 40.95 -17.39 21.38
C MET A 154 42.45 -17.53 21.18
N SER A 155 43.06 -16.80 20.24
CA SER A 155 44.52 -16.88 20.00
C SER A 155 45.35 -16.37 21.20
N ARG A 156 44.82 -15.42 21.98
CA ARG A 156 45.47 -14.93 23.21
C ARG A 156 45.43 -15.91 24.38
N ARG A 157 44.58 -16.96 24.33
CA ARG A 157 44.49 -17.97 25.40
C ARG A 157 45.47 -19.14 25.23
N LYS A 158 46.24 -19.20 24.12
CA LYS A 158 47.33 -20.18 23.94
C LYS A 158 48.70 -19.67 24.35
N ALA A 159 48.80 -18.44 24.87
CA ALA A 159 50.03 -17.89 25.46
C ALA A 159 49.82 -17.63 26.97
N ALA A 160 49.56 -18.71 27.71
CA ALA A 160 49.65 -18.78 29.16
C ALA A 160 50.00 -20.22 29.54
#